data_AF-A0A929PWX5-F1
#
_entry.id   AF-A0A929PWX5-F1
#
_cell.length_a   1.000
_cell.length_b   1.000
_cell.length_c   1.000
_cell.angle_alpha   90.00
_cell.angle_beta   90.00
_cell.angle_gamma   90.00
#
_symmetry.space_group_name_H-M   'P 1'
#
loop_
_entity.id
_entity.type
_entity.pdbx_description
1 polymer ?
#
loop_
_entity_poly.entity_id
_entity_poly.type
_entity_poly.pdbx_seq_one_letter_code
_entity_poly.pdbx_strand_id
1 'polypeptide(L)'
;MSKYLFVLFYLFTSMAQAQQVTQQKVEPTGVYKTIDTRKAADIIKKLASKDSKEVAAAKKLVLADPNAHIPPVLYALSNTLYLEKKFDDAAFWFYVAQLRARYDVNRCADRTATSLQYNQAYGAQINKYATKDIPKLRKTVARVIQFVKTNNEQYDQRWINLTGMDAMQQSLGDKAKPAELSVPKKQWPAIKTRTIKEYLDGFNQATADKIKGK
;
A
#
# COMPACT_ATOMS: atom_id res chain seq x y z
N MET A 1 43.99 15.86 -53.10
CA MET A 1 44.73 15.28 -51.95
C MET A 1 44.28 15.99 -50.69
N SER A 2 44.01 15.43 -49.52
CA SER A 2 43.86 14.08 -48.98
C SER A 2 43.20 14.32 -47.60
N LYS A 3 41.95 13.88 -47.42
CA LYS A 3 41.52 12.74 -46.57
C LYS A 3 41.40 13.01 -45.04
N TYR A 4 40.32 12.45 -44.49
CA TYR A 4 40.04 12.10 -43.09
C TYR A 4 39.26 13.09 -42.21
N LEU A 5 37.96 13.11 -42.52
CA LEU A 5 36.84 13.03 -41.59
C LEU A 5 37.12 12.05 -40.43
N PHE A 6 37.19 12.52 -39.19
CA PHE A 6 37.08 11.69 -37.99
C PHE A 6 35.80 12.07 -37.24
N VAL A 7 34.75 11.31 -37.50
CA VAL A 7 33.53 11.28 -36.69
C VAL A 7 33.84 10.42 -35.46
N LEU A 8 34.05 11.05 -34.29
CA LEU A 8 34.07 10.31 -33.03
C LEU A 8 32.63 10.08 -32.56
N PHE A 9 32.10 8.92 -32.93
CA PHE A 9 30.94 8.31 -32.29
C PHE A 9 31.34 7.90 -30.87
N TYR A 10 31.00 8.72 -29.87
CA TYR A 10 30.92 8.22 -28.50
C TYR A 10 29.61 7.43 -28.36
N LEU A 11 29.73 6.11 -28.53
CA LEU A 11 28.72 5.14 -28.14
C LEU A 11 28.52 5.23 -26.62
N PHE A 12 27.48 5.94 -26.19
CA PHE A 12 26.90 5.80 -24.86
C PHE A 12 26.34 4.37 -24.74
N THR A 13 27.16 3.44 -24.26
CA THR A 13 26.68 2.16 -23.76
C THR A 13 26.11 2.40 -22.37
N SER A 14 24.82 2.78 -22.31
CA SER A 14 24.05 2.73 -21.06
C SER A 14 23.80 1.26 -20.72
N MET A 15 24.76 0.64 -20.04
CA MET A 15 24.44 -0.54 -19.22
C MET A 15 23.50 -0.07 -18.11
N ALA A 16 22.20 -0.16 -18.37
CA ALA A 16 21.20 -0.20 -17.31
C ALA A 16 21.44 -1.48 -16.50
N GLN A 17 22.39 -1.43 -15.58
CA GLN A 17 22.43 -2.36 -14.47
C GLN A 17 21.15 -2.10 -13.68
N ALA A 18 20.12 -2.92 -13.95
CA ALA A 18 19.05 -3.12 -13.02
C ALA A 18 19.69 -3.64 -11.74
N GLN A 19 20.00 -2.74 -10.81
CA GLN A 19 20.33 -3.11 -9.45
C GLN A 19 19.08 -3.82 -8.91
N GLN A 20 19.07 -5.15 -9.00
CA GLN A 20 18.26 -5.97 -8.14
C GLN A 20 18.72 -5.64 -6.72
N VAL A 21 18.01 -4.74 -6.06
CA VAL A 21 18.07 -4.60 -4.62
C VAL A 21 17.59 -5.95 -4.09
N THR A 22 18.51 -6.87 -3.83
CA THR A 22 18.28 -8.01 -2.97
C THR A 22 17.88 -7.44 -1.62
N GLN A 23 16.57 -7.25 -1.41
CA GLN A 23 16.02 -7.05 -0.09
C GLN A 23 16.31 -8.33 0.67
N GLN A 24 17.44 -8.36 1.38
CA GLN A 24 17.71 -9.39 2.37
C GLN A 24 16.51 -9.38 3.31
N LYS A 25 15.76 -10.49 3.35
CA LYS A 25 14.57 -10.61 4.19
C LYS A 25 15.04 -10.67 5.64
N VAL A 26 15.15 -9.51 6.25
CA VAL A 26 15.51 -9.38 7.65
C VAL A 26 14.30 -9.83 8.47
N GLU A 27 14.45 -10.94 9.20
CA GLU A 27 13.38 -11.47 10.05
C GLU A 27 13.21 -10.58 11.29
N PRO A 28 11.97 -10.17 11.65
CA PRO A 28 11.74 -9.33 12.82
C PRO A 28 12.23 -9.99 14.12
N THR A 29 12.95 -9.22 14.93
CA THR A 29 13.39 -9.65 16.27
C THR A 29 12.67 -8.87 17.38
N GLY A 30 13.01 -9.15 18.64
CA GLY A 30 12.51 -8.42 19.80
C GLY A 30 10.99 -8.31 19.87
N VAL A 31 10.48 -7.09 20.08
CA VAL A 31 9.04 -6.82 20.20
C VAL A 31 8.30 -6.97 18.86
N TYR A 32 8.99 -6.72 17.73
CA TYR A 32 8.41 -6.82 16.39
C TYR A 32 8.11 -8.28 15.99
N LYS A 33 8.84 -9.27 16.55
CA LYS A 33 8.55 -10.69 16.37
C LYS A 33 7.14 -11.10 16.84
N THR A 34 6.52 -10.32 17.72
CA THR A 34 5.15 -10.57 18.22
C THR A 34 4.05 -10.17 17.23
N ILE A 35 4.41 -9.56 16.11
CA ILE A 35 3.48 -9.10 15.07
C ILE A 35 3.37 -10.20 14.01
N ASP A 36 2.32 -11.00 14.06
CA ASP A 36 2.13 -12.13 13.15
C ASP A 36 1.43 -11.70 11.84
N THR A 37 2.18 -11.65 10.75
CA THR A 37 1.67 -11.37 9.40
C THR A 37 1.64 -12.59 8.49
N ARG A 38 1.94 -13.80 9.00
CA ARG A 38 2.08 -15.01 8.16
C ARG A 38 0.78 -15.36 7.44
N LYS A 39 -0.37 -15.31 8.15
CA LYS A 39 -1.68 -15.54 7.54
C LYS A 39 -1.98 -14.55 6.40
N ALA A 40 -1.59 -13.28 6.57
CA ALA A 40 -1.76 -12.28 5.53
C ALA A 40 -0.86 -12.55 4.32
N ALA A 41 0.40 -12.93 4.55
CA ALA A 41 1.34 -13.32 3.50
C ALA A 41 0.82 -14.52 2.70
N ASP A 42 0.27 -15.54 3.36
CA ASP A 42 -0.34 -16.71 2.71
C ASP A 42 -1.54 -16.32 1.84
N ILE A 43 -2.41 -15.43 2.32
CA ILE A 43 -3.55 -14.95 1.53
C ILE A 43 -3.08 -14.16 0.30
N ILE A 44 -2.10 -13.26 0.46
CA ILE A 44 -1.52 -12.49 -0.65
C ILE A 44 -0.92 -13.44 -1.69
N LYS A 45 -0.19 -14.47 -1.25
CA LYS A 45 0.37 -15.50 -2.13
C LYS A 45 -0.73 -16.21 -2.92
N LYS A 46 -1.82 -16.61 -2.27
CA LYS A 46 -2.96 -17.27 -2.94
C LYS A 46 -3.67 -16.33 -3.93
N LEU A 47 -3.83 -15.04 -3.60
CA LEU A 47 -4.41 -14.03 -4.50
C LEU A 47 -3.54 -13.78 -5.75
N ALA A 48 -2.23 -14.00 -5.64
CA ALA A 48 -1.25 -13.89 -6.73
C ALA A 48 -0.96 -15.24 -7.43
N SER A 49 -1.64 -16.32 -7.03
CA SER A 49 -1.43 -17.66 -7.59
C SER A 49 -1.84 -17.74 -9.06
N LYS A 50 -1.24 -18.67 -9.79
CA LYS A 50 -1.69 -19.03 -11.14
C LYS A 50 -2.89 -20.00 -11.12
N ASP A 51 -3.16 -20.63 -9.98
CA ASP A 51 -4.32 -21.49 -9.81
C ASP A 51 -5.58 -20.65 -9.57
N SER A 52 -6.50 -20.67 -10.54
CA SER A 52 -7.75 -19.91 -10.49
C SER A 52 -8.66 -20.34 -9.33
N LYS A 53 -8.58 -21.60 -8.86
CA LYS A 53 -9.34 -22.08 -7.69
C LYS A 53 -8.80 -21.48 -6.40
N GLU A 54 -7.47 -21.42 -6.24
CA GLU A 54 -6.84 -20.78 -5.09
C GLU A 54 -7.17 -19.28 -5.03
N VAL A 55 -7.06 -18.59 -6.18
CA VAL A 55 -7.41 -17.18 -6.30
C VAL A 55 -8.88 -16.94 -5.94
N ALA A 56 -9.79 -17.76 -6.49
CA ALA A 56 -11.22 -17.65 -6.20
C ALA A 56 -11.54 -17.87 -4.72
N ALA A 57 -10.92 -18.87 -4.08
CA ALA A 57 -11.10 -19.16 -2.67
C ALA A 57 -10.56 -18.03 -1.78
N ALA A 58 -9.37 -17.52 -2.06
CA ALA A 58 -8.77 -16.42 -1.31
C ALA A 58 -9.58 -15.12 -1.46
N LYS A 59 -10.03 -14.81 -2.67
CA LYS A 59 -10.91 -13.66 -2.92
C LYS A 59 -12.24 -13.77 -2.16
N LYS A 60 -12.87 -14.95 -2.18
CA LYS A 60 -14.11 -15.20 -1.43
C LYS A 60 -13.89 -15.00 0.08
N LEU A 61 -12.79 -15.52 0.61
CA LEU A 61 -12.41 -15.34 2.02
C LEU A 61 -12.29 -13.85 2.38
N VAL A 62 -11.52 -13.08 1.60
CA VAL A 62 -11.28 -11.67 1.91
C VAL A 62 -12.53 -10.82 1.78
N LEU A 63 -13.39 -11.09 0.78
CA LEU A 63 -14.64 -10.37 0.59
C LEU A 63 -15.71 -10.71 1.64
N ALA A 64 -15.65 -11.91 2.23
CA ALA A 64 -16.59 -12.32 3.27
C ALA A 64 -16.34 -11.58 4.60
N ASP A 65 -15.08 -11.31 4.93
CA ASP A 65 -14.72 -10.52 6.11
C ASP A 65 -13.53 -9.57 5.83
N PRO A 66 -13.78 -8.45 5.11
CA PRO A 66 -12.74 -7.49 4.77
C PRO A 66 -12.17 -6.75 6.00
N ASN A 67 -12.80 -6.86 7.18
CA ASN A 67 -12.38 -6.18 8.40
C ASN A 67 -11.31 -6.97 9.17
N ALA A 68 -11.22 -8.29 8.97
CA ALA A 68 -10.19 -9.16 9.54
C ALA A 68 -8.84 -9.11 8.81
N HIS A 69 -8.73 -8.36 7.71
CA HIS A 69 -7.56 -8.36 6.85
C HIS A 69 -6.82 -7.03 6.85
N ILE A 70 -5.49 -7.11 7.03
CA ILE A 70 -4.60 -5.94 6.96
C ILE A 70 -4.63 -5.31 5.56
N PRO A 71 -4.34 -4.00 5.41
CA PRO A 71 -4.37 -3.31 4.13
C PRO A 71 -3.56 -3.97 3.00
N PRO A 72 -2.37 -4.57 3.22
CA PRO A 72 -1.66 -5.32 2.17
C PRO A 72 -2.49 -6.41 1.48
N VAL A 73 -3.37 -7.10 2.22
CA VAL A 73 -4.28 -8.10 1.65
C VAL A 73 -5.34 -7.44 0.77
N LEU A 74 -5.89 -6.31 1.20
CA LEU A 74 -6.90 -5.56 0.43
C LEU A 74 -6.29 -4.94 -0.84
N TYR A 75 -5.03 -4.51 -0.79
CA TYR A 75 -4.29 -4.12 -1.99
C TYR A 75 -4.13 -5.29 -2.97
N ALA A 76 -3.72 -6.47 -2.50
CA ALA A 76 -3.63 -7.66 -3.36
C ALA A 76 -4.98 -8.04 -3.96
N LEU A 77 -6.06 -8.01 -3.17
CA LEU A 77 -7.43 -8.23 -3.63
C LEU A 77 -7.81 -7.26 -4.75
N SER A 78 -7.49 -5.97 -4.59
CA SER A 78 -7.79 -4.95 -5.58
C SER A 78 -7.15 -5.24 -6.94
N ASN A 79 -5.91 -5.75 -6.93
CA ASN A 79 -5.21 -6.16 -8.13
C ASN A 79 -5.84 -7.40 -8.79
N THR A 80 -6.18 -8.41 -7.99
CA THR A 80 -6.92 -9.59 -8.49
C THR A 80 -8.21 -9.19 -9.18
N LEU A 81 -9.00 -8.29 -8.58
CA LEU A 81 -10.24 -7.77 -9.17
C LEU A 81 -9.98 -7.00 -10.47
N TYR A 82 -8.89 -6.23 -10.51
CA TYR A 82 -8.50 -5.49 -11.71
C TYR A 82 -8.15 -6.43 -12.86
N LEU A 83 -7.39 -7.50 -12.60
CA LEU A 83 -7.04 -8.53 -13.59
C LEU A 83 -8.28 -9.27 -14.12
N GLU A 84 -9.31 -9.41 -13.29
CA GLU A 84 -10.63 -9.93 -13.67
C GLU A 84 -11.53 -8.89 -14.38
N LYS A 85 -11.00 -7.71 -14.72
CA LYS A 85 -11.72 -6.59 -15.34
C LYS A 85 -12.87 -6.02 -14.48
N LYS A 86 -12.89 -6.32 -13.18
CA LYS A 86 -13.82 -5.73 -12.20
C LYS A 86 -13.27 -4.41 -11.67
N PHE A 87 -13.11 -3.45 -12.58
CA PHE A 87 -12.34 -2.23 -12.34
C PHE A 87 -12.91 -1.35 -11.22
N ASP A 88 -14.22 -1.31 -11.04
CA ASP A 88 -14.87 -0.51 -9.99
C ASP A 88 -14.66 -1.09 -8.60
N ASP A 89 -14.79 -2.41 -8.46
CA ASP A 89 -14.51 -3.10 -7.21
C ASP A 89 -13.02 -3.02 -6.88
N ALA A 90 -12.15 -3.15 -7.89
CA ALA A 90 -10.72 -2.95 -7.74
C ALA A 90 -10.40 -1.54 -7.22
N ALA A 91 -10.97 -0.48 -7.83
CA ALA A 91 -10.78 0.88 -7.37
C ALA A 91 -11.28 1.08 -5.93
N PHE A 92 -12.46 0.55 -5.61
CA PHE A 92 -13.01 0.62 -4.26
C PHE A 92 -12.06 -0.01 -3.23
N TRP A 93 -11.66 -1.28 -3.41
CA TRP A 93 -10.81 -1.98 -2.44
C TRP A 93 -9.39 -1.40 -2.36
N PHE A 94 -8.85 -0.88 -3.46
CA PHE A 94 -7.58 -0.15 -3.46
C PHE A 94 -7.63 1.09 -2.56
N TYR A 95 -8.67 1.93 -2.70
CA TYR A 95 -8.80 3.14 -1.89
C TYR A 95 -9.18 2.83 -0.43
N VAL A 96 -9.93 1.75 -0.16
CA VAL A 96 -10.12 1.25 1.22
C VAL A 96 -8.78 0.86 1.84
N ALA A 97 -7.97 0.08 1.14
CA ALA A 97 -6.65 -0.33 1.60
C ALA A 97 -5.76 0.90 1.87
N GLN A 98 -5.75 1.87 0.95
CA GLN A 98 -4.98 3.10 1.09
C GLN A 98 -5.37 3.93 2.30
N LEU A 99 -6.67 4.16 2.52
CA LEU A 99 -7.13 4.94 3.65
C LEU A 99 -6.84 4.24 4.99
N ARG A 100 -7.05 2.92 5.08
CA ARG A 100 -6.71 2.14 6.28
C ARG A 100 -5.21 2.12 6.55
N ALA A 101 -4.38 1.95 5.53
CA ALA A 101 -2.93 1.96 5.68
C ALA A 101 -2.42 3.31 6.19
N ARG A 102 -2.96 4.43 5.69
CA ARG A 102 -2.65 5.77 6.23
C ARG A 102 -3.08 5.91 7.69
N TYR A 103 -4.22 5.34 8.06
CA TYR A 103 -4.67 5.35 9.45
C TYR A 103 -3.74 4.52 10.36
N ASP A 104 -3.25 3.37 9.88
CA ASP A 104 -2.26 2.54 10.58
C ASP A 104 -0.94 3.30 10.73
N VAL A 105 -0.41 3.92 9.66
CA VAL A 105 0.80 4.77 9.69
C VAL A 105 0.66 5.89 10.72
N ASN A 106 -0.48 6.59 10.75
CA ASN A 106 -0.68 7.72 11.66
C ASN A 106 -0.74 7.31 13.15
N ARG A 107 -0.96 6.03 13.45
CA ARG A 107 -0.91 5.47 14.81
C ARG A 107 0.44 4.88 15.17
N CYS A 108 1.28 4.58 14.18
CA CYS A 108 2.64 4.09 14.38
C CYS A 108 3.46 5.14 15.15
N ALA A 109 4.24 4.70 16.13
CA ALA A 109 5.14 5.60 16.86
C ALA A 109 6.42 5.87 16.05
N ASP A 110 6.91 4.87 15.33
CA ASP A 110 7.96 5.04 14.34
C ASP A 110 7.43 5.89 13.17
N ARG A 111 7.99 7.10 13.01
CA ARG A 111 7.60 8.07 11.98
C ARG A 111 8.18 7.77 10.61
N THR A 112 9.11 6.83 10.52
CA THR A 112 9.67 6.34 9.26
C THR A 112 8.81 5.23 8.64
N ALA A 113 7.90 4.63 9.41
CA ALA A 113 6.97 3.63 8.90
C ALA A 113 6.10 4.19 7.77
N THR A 114 5.97 3.42 6.70
CA THR A 114 5.28 3.85 5.48
C THR A 114 4.51 2.72 4.82
N SER A 115 3.50 3.10 4.03
CA SER A 115 2.72 2.21 3.17
C SER A 115 2.88 2.56 1.68
N LEU A 116 3.83 3.43 1.33
CA LEU A 116 4.04 3.92 -0.03
C LEU A 116 4.36 2.79 -1.03
N GLN A 117 5.12 1.79 -0.60
CA GLN A 117 5.47 0.61 -1.40
C GLN A 117 4.23 -0.12 -1.95
N TYR A 118 3.14 -0.19 -1.17
CA TYR A 118 1.89 -0.82 -1.63
C TYR A 118 1.15 0.07 -2.64
N ASN A 119 1.15 1.39 -2.43
CA ASN A 119 0.59 2.33 -3.40
C ASN A 119 1.32 2.27 -4.75
N GLN A 120 2.66 2.15 -4.71
CA GLN A 120 3.48 2.03 -5.91
C GLN A 120 3.24 0.68 -6.62
N ALA A 121 3.20 -0.43 -5.87
CA ALA A 121 3.01 -1.76 -6.43
C ALA A 121 1.64 -1.96 -7.10
N TYR A 122 0.57 -1.41 -6.51
CA TYR A 122 -0.81 -1.71 -6.94
C TYR A 122 -1.55 -0.54 -7.58
N GLY A 123 -1.08 0.70 -7.38
CA GLY A 123 -1.88 1.89 -7.70
C GLY A 123 -1.85 2.35 -9.14
N ALA A 124 -0.80 2.05 -9.92
CA ALA A 124 -0.61 2.69 -11.23
C ALA A 124 -1.79 2.46 -12.20
N GLN A 125 -2.17 1.20 -12.43
CA GLN A 125 -3.25 0.85 -13.35
C GLN A 125 -4.64 1.23 -12.80
N ILE A 126 -4.85 1.04 -11.50
CA ILE A 126 -6.11 1.37 -10.83
C ILE A 126 -6.36 2.88 -10.88
N ASN A 127 -5.35 3.70 -10.56
CA ASN A 127 -5.46 5.16 -10.64
C ASN A 127 -5.64 5.63 -12.10
N LYS A 128 -4.96 4.99 -13.07
CA LYS A 128 -5.15 5.27 -14.50
C LYS A 128 -6.58 5.00 -14.94
N TYR A 129 -7.21 3.92 -14.47
CA TYR A 129 -8.63 3.65 -14.71
C TYR A 129 -9.52 4.69 -14.03
N ALA A 130 -9.37 4.84 -12.71
CA ALA A 130 -10.21 5.64 -11.86
C ALA A 130 -10.23 7.13 -12.27
N THR A 131 -9.09 7.68 -12.68
CA THR A 131 -8.99 9.10 -13.03
C THR A 131 -9.53 9.46 -14.41
N LYS A 132 -9.98 8.48 -15.22
CA LYS A 132 -10.69 8.75 -16.49
C LYS A 132 -12.06 9.39 -16.26
N ASP A 133 -12.71 9.06 -15.15
CA ASP A 133 -14.04 9.55 -14.77
C ASP A 133 -13.99 10.08 -13.32
N ILE A 134 -13.65 11.36 -13.20
CA ILE A 134 -13.53 12.03 -11.89
C ILE A 134 -14.85 12.06 -11.12
N PRO A 135 -16.02 12.37 -11.72
CA PRO A 135 -17.31 12.25 -11.03
C PRO A 135 -17.56 10.86 -10.44
N LYS A 136 -17.27 9.79 -11.18
CA LYS A 136 -17.38 8.42 -10.68
C LYS A 136 -16.39 8.13 -9.56
N LEU A 137 -15.14 8.56 -9.71
CA LEU A 137 -14.12 8.41 -8.68
C LEU A 137 -14.52 9.12 -7.37
N ARG A 138 -15.12 10.32 -7.43
CA ARG A 138 -15.68 11.01 -6.26
C ARG A 138 -16.71 10.16 -5.52
N LYS A 139 -17.62 9.51 -6.26
CA LYS A 139 -18.62 8.59 -5.68
C LYS A 139 -17.95 7.37 -5.04
N THR A 140 -16.92 6.81 -5.68
CA THR A 140 -16.13 5.70 -5.12
C THR A 140 -15.44 6.11 -3.81
N VAL A 141 -14.78 7.28 -3.78
CA VAL A 141 -14.10 7.78 -2.57
C VAL A 141 -15.09 8.08 -1.43
N ALA A 142 -16.27 8.63 -1.74
CA ALA A 142 -17.32 8.82 -0.74
C ALA A 142 -17.74 7.49 -0.10
N ARG A 143 -17.93 6.43 -0.91
CA ARG A 143 -18.21 5.07 -0.42
C ARG A 143 -17.07 4.50 0.42
N VAL A 144 -15.82 4.69 0.01
CA VAL A 144 -14.63 4.27 0.76
C VAL A 144 -14.59 4.91 2.14
N ILE A 145 -14.80 6.23 2.21
CA ILE A 145 -14.83 6.97 3.47
C ILE A 145 -15.95 6.46 4.36
N GLN A 146 -17.16 6.28 3.80
CA GLN A 146 -18.29 5.75 4.57
C GLN A 146 -18.00 4.36 5.12
N PHE A 147 -17.41 3.48 4.31
CA PHE A 147 -17.01 2.13 4.73
C PHE A 147 -16.01 2.19 5.89
N VAL A 148 -14.92 2.96 5.77
CA VAL A 148 -13.90 3.07 6.84
C VAL A 148 -14.44 3.74 8.10
N LYS A 149 -15.36 4.70 7.99
CA LYS A 149 -16.00 5.34 9.16
C LYS A 149 -16.85 4.36 9.96
N THR A 150 -17.60 3.49 9.27
CA THR A 150 -18.61 2.62 9.88
C THR A 150 -18.10 1.23 10.23
N ASN A 151 -16.92 0.85 9.74
CA ASN A 151 -16.31 -0.44 10.00
C ASN A 151 -15.02 -0.29 10.81
N ASN A 152 -14.87 -1.12 11.83
CA ASN A 152 -13.66 -1.18 12.65
C ASN A 152 -12.71 -2.26 12.13
N GLU A 153 -11.41 -1.99 12.26
CA GLU A 153 -10.33 -2.89 11.90
C GLU A 153 -10.23 -4.02 12.94
N GLN A 154 -10.36 -5.29 12.50
CA GLN A 154 -10.31 -6.49 13.35
C GLN A 154 -8.99 -7.28 13.19
N TYR A 155 -7.97 -6.62 12.66
CA TYR A 155 -6.62 -7.16 12.50
C TYR A 155 -5.63 -6.49 13.46
N ASP A 156 -4.45 -7.08 13.61
CA ASP A 156 -3.36 -6.43 14.36
C ASP A 156 -2.82 -5.21 13.61
N GLN A 157 -3.18 -4.01 14.08
CA GLN A 157 -2.81 -2.76 13.42
C GLN A 157 -1.31 -2.46 13.53
N ARG A 158 -0.58 -3.21 14.37
CA ARG A 158 0.87 -3.09 14.51
C ARG A 158 1.62 -3.57 13.27
N TRP A 159 0.98 -4.25 12.31
CA TRP A 159 1.63 -4.72 11.06
C TRP A 159 2.48 -3.64 10.38
N ILE A 160 2.04 -2.38 10.44
CA ILE A 160 2.74 -1.25 9.81
C ILE A 160 4.09 -0.95 10.45
N ASN A 161 4.29 -1.32 11.72
CA ASN A 161 5.56 -1.13 12.41
C ASN A 161 6.70 -1.92 11.75
N LEU A 162 6.37 -3.01 11.05
CA LEU A 162 7.35 -3.81 10.32
C LEU A 162 7.91 -3.09 9.09
N THR A 163 7.37 -1.93 8.71
CA THR A 163 7.83 -1.14 7.57
C THR A 163 8.71 0.05 7.95
N GLY A 164 8.90 0.28 9.26
CA GLY A 164 9.72 1.37 9.79
C GLY A 164 11.19 0.98 10.02
N MET A 165 12.04 1.99 10.14
CA MET A 165 13.47 1.86 10.39
C MET A 165 13.76 1.27 11.77
N ASP A 166 12.91 1.48 12.77
CA ASP A 166 13.13 0.92 14.11
C ASP A 166 13.08 -0.61 14.08
N ALA A 167 12.15 -1.19 13.31
CA ALA A 167 12.06 -2.64 13.11
C ALA A 167 13.28 -3.20 12.39
N MET A 168 13.79 -2.46 11.40
CA MET A 168 15.00 -2.82 10.66
C MET A 168 16.24 -2.77 11.57
N GLN A 169 16.43 -1.68 12.32
CA GLN A 169 17.57 -1.49 13.23
C GLN A 169 17.60 -2.54 14.35
N GLN A 170 16.46 -2.81 14.99
CA GLN A 170 16.35 -3.85 16.01
C GLN A 170 16.73 -5.23 15.45
N SER A 171 16.33 -5.53 14.22
CA SER A 171 16.65 -6.80 13.59
C SER A 171 18.12 -6.92 13.15
N LEU A 172 18.81 -5.79 12.97
CA LEU A 172 20.25 -5.71 12.72
C LEU A 172 21.10 -5.68 14.02
N GLY A 173 20.46 -5.81 15.19
CA GLY A 173 21.16 -5.91 16.48
C GLY A 173 21.35 -4.59 17.23
N ASP A 174 20.74 -3.50 16.77
CA ASP A 174 20.67 -2.27 17.56
C ASP A 174 19.83 -2.50 18.83
N LYS A 175 20.39 -2.14 19.98
CA LYS A 175 19.81 -2.34 21.30
C LYS A 175 19.02 -1.13 21.80
N ALA A 176 18.84 -0.10 20.97
CA ALA A 176 17.92 0.98 21.29
C ALA A 176 16.56 0.41 21.73
N LYS A 177 16.10 0.83 22.91
CA LYS A 177 14.85 0.35 23.49
C LYS A 177 13.73 0.73 22.50
N PRO A 178 12.96 -0.23 21.97
CA PRO A 178 11.89 0.11 21.05
C PRO A 178 10.92 1.02 21.81
N ALA A 179 10.65 2.20 21.25
CA ALA A 179 9.53 3.02 21.68
C ALA A 179 8.24 2.19 21.59
N GLU A 180 7.17 2.61 22.29
CA GLU A 180 5.86 1.97 22.15
C GLU A 180 5.52 1.79 20.66
N LEU A 181 5.14 0.59 20.19
CA LEU A 181 4.86 0.34 18.76
C LEU A 181 3.70 1.21 18.20
N SER A 182 2.88 1.78 19.05
CA SER A 182 1.79 2.63 18.61
C SER A 182 1.49 3.67 19.67
N VAL A 183 1.01 4.82 19.24
CA VAL A 183 0.49 5.84 20.15
C VAL A 183 -0.66 5.26 21.00
N PRO A 184 -0.94 5.82 22.19
CA PRO A 184 -1.98 5.31 23.09
C PRO A 184 -3.35 5.17 22.42
N LYS A 185 -4.04 4.05 22.68
CA LYS A 185 -5.36 3.72 22.08
C LYS A 185 -6.42 4.81 22.25
N LYS A 186 -6.38 5.58 23.35
CA LYS A 186 -7.29 6.72 23.58
C LYS A 186 -7.21 7.80 22.49
N GLN A 187 -6.09 7.90 21.76
CA GLN A 187 -5.91 8.86 20.67
C GLN A 187 -6.43 8.34 19.33
N TRP A 188 -6.69 7.03 19.21
CA TRP A 188 -7.00 6.39 17.93
C TRP A 188 -8.29 6.91 17.27
N PRO A 189 -9.39 7.20 17.99
CA PRO A 189 -10.57 7.79 17.37
C PRO A 189 -10.29 9.16 16.74
N ALA A 190 -9.57 10.04 17.45
CA ALA A 190 -9.20 11.35 16.93
C ALA A 190 -8.28 11.24 15.70
N ILE A 191 -7.33 10.30 15.73
CA ILE A 191 -6.45 10.02 14.57
C ILE A 191 -7.27 9.50 13.38
N LYS A 192 -8.28 8.64 13.59
CA LYS A 192 -9.14 8.13 12.51
C LYS A 192 -9.89 9.28 11.84
N THR A 193 -10.53 10.14 12.64
CA THR A 193 -11.25 11.31 12.14
C THR A 193 -10.35 12.25 11.35
N ARG A 194 -9.16 12.58 11.89
CA ARG A 194 -8.19 13.43 11.20
C ARG A 194 -7.69 12.82 9.89
N THR A 195 -7.32 11.54 9.91
CA THR A 195 -6.84 10.82 8.72
C THR A 195 -7.88 10.84 7.59
N ILE A 196 -9.15 10.62 7.92
CA ILE A 196 -10.24 10.65 6.93
C ILE A 196 -10.42 12.05 6.35
N LYS A 197 -10.35 13.09 7.18
CA LYS A 197 -10.42 14.48 6.72
C LYS A 197 -9.27 14.80 5.77
N GLU A 198 -8.03 14.56 6.19
CA GLU A 198 -6.82 14.82 5.39
C GLU A 198 -6.82 14.02 4.08
N TYR A 199 -7.31 12.78 4.11
CA TYR A 199 -7.49 11.96 2.92
C TYR A 199 -8.47 12.60 1.92
N LEU A 200 -9.63 13.08 2.39
CA LEU A 200 -10.63 13.75 1.56
C LEU A 200 -10.09 15.07 0.99
N ASP A 201 -9.42 15.87 1.82
CA ASP A 201 -8.84 17.15 1.41
C ASP A 201 -7.79 16.94 0.31
N GLY A 202 -6.85 15.99 0.51
CA GLY A 202 -5.84 15.66 -0.49
C GLY A 202 -6.44 15.09 -1.79
N PHE A 203 -7.52 14.30 -1.69
CA PHE A 203 -8.24 13.83 -2.87
C PHE A 203 -8.92 14.97 -3.65
N ASN A 204 -9.56 15.90 -2.94
CA ASN A 204 -10.20 17.06 -3.55
C ASN A 204 -9.18 17.96 -4.26
N GLN A 205 -8.03 18.21 -3.63
CA GLN A 205 -6.94 18.96 -4.25
C GLN A 205 -6.44 18.27 -5.53
N ALA A 206 -6.08 16.99 -5.45
CA ALA A 206 -5.55 16.23 -6.59
C ALA A 206 -6.54 16.12 -7.78
N THR A 207 -7.85 16.16 -7.51
CA THR A 207 -8.88 16.12 -8.57
C THR A 207 -9.26 17.50 -9.09
N ALA A 208 -9.11 18.57 -8.30
CA ALA A 208 -9.30 19.94 -8.76
C ALA A 208 -8.25 20.32 -9.81
N ASP A 209 -6.99 19.98 -9.58
CA ASP A 209 -5.89 20.26 -10.51
C ASP A 209 -6.09 19.56 -11.87
N LYS A 210 -6.63 18.33 -11.85
CA LYS A 210 -6.96 17.56 -13.07
C LYS A 210 -8.16 18.10 -13.84
N ILE A 211 -9.04 18.88 -13.20
CA ILE A 211 -10.14 19.56 -13.86
C ILE A 211 -9.67 20.89 -14.45
N LYS A 212 -8.77 21.60 -13.77
CA LYS A 212 -8.21 22.88 -14.22
C LYS A 212 -7.15 22.75 -15.33
N GLY A 213 -6.47 21.61 -15.42
CA GLY A 213 -5.49 21.30 -16.45
C GLY A 213 -6.06 20.65 -17.71
N LYS A 214 -7.39 20.68 -17.89
CA LYS A 214 -8.10 20.37 -19.13
C LYS A 214 -8.65 21.65 -19.72
#